data_AF-A0A1F6MHZ9-F1
#
_entry.id   AF-A0A1F6MHZ9-F1
#
_cell.length_a   1.000
_cell.length_b   1.000
_cell.length_c   1.000
_cell.angle_alpha   90.00
_cell.angle_beta   90.00
_cell.angle_gamma   90.00
#
_symmetry.space_group_name_H-M   'P 1'
#
loop_
_entity.id
_entity.type
_entity.pdbx_description
1 polymer ?
#
loop_
_entity_poly.entity_id
_entity_poly.type
_entity_poly.pdbx_seq_one_letter_code
_entity_poly.pdbx_strand_id
1 'polypeptide(L)'
;MTDIDLKKLYEKQISLTEWFDRIGYADMEAFRKEDNDKRERLKALEDMIGLPFDAPRQFPASAVAERTPAFAAFLAEHGDELCALRLIPLDPALPKLRMRGYTVRGVLAWFVEQQIDPSQYKADFVPHAEHYLWSTIFVVNEHGIFGEIIPGTHAQLTQGFHAGAGPTVFSFDFQDWKTRNIAPEARAHLVDIVGRLHVPDVRIRQRIAETLRGTFSHEYLCGYFETVASEDFGLWFIDWNRILGDAYNDLTLLFPERAVETDGVRGMVGSSGVAAGIARVVSGGDIPADINAGDILICRMTTPEYLPLMKKAAAIVTDLGGILTHAAIIARELKKPCVIGTKIATKVFKDGDMVEVDAERGIVKKLP
;
A
#
# COMPACT_ATOMS: atom_id res chain seq x y z
N MET A 1 -15.15 15.29 13.86
CA MET A 1 -14.00 14.38 13.68
C MET A 1 -14.45 13.01 14.11
N THR A 2 -14.65 12.08 13.18
CA THR A 2 -14.98 10.69 13.52
C THR A 2 -13.68 10.01 13.90
N ASP A 3 -13.49 9.77 15.20
CA ASP A 3 -12.46 8.90 15.74
C ASP A 3 -12.72 7.51 15.16
N ILE A 4 -11.98 7.15 14.12
CA ILE A 4 -12.05 5.79 13.58
C ILE A 4 -11.29 4.92 14.56
N ASP A 5 -11.98 3.94 15.12
CA ASP A 5 -11.38 2.91 15.96
C ASP A 5 -10.37 2.11 15.11
N LEU A 6 -9.10 2.52 15.18
CA LEU A 6 -8.00 1.90 14.43
C LEU A 6 -7.88 0.42 14.76
N LYS A 7 -8.24 0.01 15.98
CA LYS A 7 -8.21 -1.40 16.41
C LYS A 7 -9.25 -2.21 15.64
N LYS A 8 -10.51 -1.74 15.58
CA LYS A 8 -11.56 -2.37 14.74
C LYS A 8 -11.25 -2.34 13.25
N LEU A 9 -10.56 -1.29 12.79
CA LEU A 9 -10.11 -1.19 11.40
C LEU A 9 -9.09 -2.28 11.07
N TYR A 10 -8.09 -2.48 11.94
CA TYR A 10 -7.06 -3.51 11.76
C TYR A 10 -7.63 -4.94 11.85
N GLU A 11 -8.65 -5.17 12.67
CA GLU A 11 -9.35 -6.47 12.76
C GLU A 11 -10.04 -6.87 11.45
N LYS A 12 -10.47 -5.89 10.63
CA LYS A 12 -11.18 -6.13 9.36
C LYS A 12 -10.29 -6.01 8.12
N GLN A 13 -9.07 -5.53 8.26
CA GLN A 13 -8.18 -5.27 7.13
C GLN A 13 -7.36 -6.49 6.73
N ILE A 14 -7.63 -6.99 5.53
CA ILE A 14 -6.82 -8.01 4.87
C ILE A 14 -5.61 -7.38 4.14
N SER A 15 -4.58 -8.17 3.86
CA SER A 15 -3.41 -7.71 3.07
C SER A 15 -3.80 -7.43 1.63
N LEU A 16 -3.03 -6.59 0.93
CA LEU A 16 -3.24 -6.34 -0.50
C LEU A 16 -3.25 -7.63 -1.33
N THR A 17 -2.39 -8.61 -1.00
CA THR A 17 -2.42 -9.96 -1.58
C THR A 17 -3.81 -10.59 -1.53
N GLU A 18 -4.49 -10.52 -0.39
CA GLU A 18 -5.85 -11.07 -0.26
C GLU A 18 -6.91 -10.22 -0.98
N TRP A 19 -6.66 -8.93 -1.24
CA TRP A 19 -7.50 -8.16 -2.16
C TRP A 19 -7.38 -8.69 -3.59
N PHE A 20 -6.15 -8.92 -4.07
CA PHE A 20 -5.87 -9.48 -5.39
C PHE A 20 -6.47 -10.89 -5.56
N ASP A 21 -6.38 -11.72 -4.54
CA ASP A 21 -6.97 -13.06 -4.50
C ASP A 21 -8.49 -13.00 -4.70
N ARG A 22 -9.16 -12.16 -3.91
CA ARG A 22 -10.61 -11.97 -3.97
C ARG A 22 -11.08 -11.37 -5.29
N ILE A 23 -10.24 -10.62 -5.99
CA ILE A 23 -10.59 -10.14 -7.33
C ILE A 23 -10.39 -11.16 -8.43
N GLY A 24 -9.69 -12.25 -8.16
CA GLY A 24 -9.38 -13.30 -9.14
C GLY A 24 -8.22 -12.89 -10.04
N TYR A 25 -7.19 -12.25 -9.47
CA TYR A 25 -5.97 -11.92 -10.20
C TYR A 25 -5.36 -13.17 -10.85
N ALA A 26 -4.91 -13.05 -12.09
CA ALA A 26 -4.52 -14.21 -12.88
C ALA A 26 -3.28 -14.94 -12.34
N ASP A 27 -2.30 -14.20 -11.82
CA ASP A 27 -1.01 -14.74 -11.34
C ASP A 27 -0.86 -14.58 -9.81
N MET A 28 -1.81 -15.16 -9.09
CA MET A 28 -1.79 -15.13 -7.62
C MET A 28 -0.59 -15.85 -7.01
N GLU A 29 -0.04 -16.87 -7.68
CA GLU A 29 1.13 -17.60 -7.19
C GLU A 29 2.36 -16.69 -7.18
N ALA A 30 2.64 -15.99 -8.30
CA ALA A 30 3.75 -15.06 -8.35
C ALA A 30 3.56 -13.90 -7.36
N PHE A 31 2.34 -13.37 -7.23
CA PHE A 31 2.07 -12.26 -6.30
C PHE A 31 2.24 -12.67 -4.83
N ARG A 32 1.76 -13.87 -4.44
CA ARG A 32 1.98 -14.42 -3.09
C ARG A 32 3.46 -14.63 -2.81
N LYS A 33 4.20 -15.18 -3.78
CA LYS A 33 5.66 -15.33 -3.67
C LYS A 33 6.37 -13.98 -3.54
N GLU A 34 5.94 -12.98 -4.31
CA GLU A 34 6.47 -11.61 -4.22
C GLU A 34 6.25 -11.02 -2.81
N ASP A 35 5.06 -11.15 -2.22
CA ASP A 35 4.80 -10.64 -0.86
C ASP A 35 5.48 -11.46 0.25
N ASN A 36 5.61 -12.78 0.09
CA ASN A 36 6.24 -13.67 1.07
C ASN A 36 7.75 -13.48 1.13
N ASP A 37 8.43 -13.45 -0.03
CA ASP A 37 9.90 -13.42 -0.11
C ASP A 37 10.48 -11.99 0.02
N LYS A 38 9.67 -11.00 0.38
CA LYS A 38 10.10 -9.59 0.27
C LYS A 38 11.23 -9.22 1.23
N ARG A 39 11.34 -9.87 2.40
CA ARG A 39 12.42 -9.57 3.38
C ARG A 39 13.73 -10.17 2.94
N GLU A 40 13.69 -11.36 2.33
CA GLU A 40 14.84 -11.99 1.70
C GLU A 40 15.37 -11.11 0.55
N ARG A 41 14.48 -10.50 -0.25
CA ARG A 41 14.89 -9.54 -1.30
C ARG A 41 15.48 -8.26 -0.73
N LEU A 42 14.86 -7.67 0.30
CA LEU A 42 15.38 -6.46 0.94
C LEU A 42 16.74 -6.72 1.61
N LYS A 43 16.93 -7.90 2.22
CA LYS A 43 18.24 -8.32 2.74
C LYS A 43 19.30 -8.41 1.64
N ALA A 44 18.96 -8.97 0.49
CA ALA A 44 19.88 -9.01 -0.64
C ALA A 44 20.23 -7.60 -1.15
N LEU A 45 19.28 -6.65 -1.14
CA LEU A 45 19.57 -5.25 -1.46
C LEU A 45 20.41 -4.55 -0.39
N GLU A 46 20.20 -4.84 0.89
CA GLU A 46 21.09 -4.36 1.96
C GLU A 46 22.54 -4.79 1.69
N ASP A 47 22.76 -6.06 1.37
CA ASP A 47 24.10 -6.60 1.09
C ASP A 47 24.74 -6.01 -0.18
N MET A 48 23.94 -5.59 -1.15
CA MET A 48 24.43 -5.09 -2.45
C MET A 48 24.60 -3.57 -2.51
N ILE A 49 23.69 -2.82 -1.91
CA ILE A 49 23.61 -1.35 -2.02
C ILE A 49 23.42 -0.64 -0.66
N GLY A 50 23.43 -1.37 0.46
CA GLY A 50 23.25 -0.78 1.79
C GLY A 50 21.85 -0.25 2.04
N LEU A 51 20.83 -0.82 1.37
CA LEU A 51 19.44 -0.44 1.54
C LEU A 51 18.94 -0.85 2.95
N PRO A 52 18.62 0.10 3.85
CA PRO A 52 18.16 -0.24 5.20
C PRO A 52 16.74 -0.78 5.15
N PHE A 53 16.43 -1.83 5.92
CA PHE A 53 15.12 -2.47 5.91
C PHE A 53 14.68 -2.97 7.29
N ASP A 54 13.40 -3.33 7.41
CA ASP A 54 12.79 -3.86 8.64
C ASP A 54 13.22 -5.31 8.95
N ALA A 55 14.52 -5.53 9.18
CA ALA A 55 15.12 -6.85 9.35
C ALA A 55 14.46 -7.62 10.52
N PRO A 56 13.79 -8.76 10.25
CA PRO A 56 13.14 -9.53 11.30
C PRO A 56 14.14 -10.41 12.07
N ARG A 57 13.79 -10.73 13.32
CA ARG A 57 14.30 -11.95 13.98
C ARG A 57 13.41 -13.12 13.57
N GLN A 58 13.96 -14.01 12.74
CA GLN A 58 13.22 -15.13 12.17
C GLN A 58 13.46 -16.43 12.96
N PHE A 59 12.38 -17.18 13.17
CA PHE A 59 12.39 -18.53 13.76
C PHE A 59 11.47 -19.46 12.94
N PRO A 60 11.73 -20.78 12.89
CA PRO A 60 10.67 -21.73 12.56
C PRO A 60 9.49 -21.55 13.54
N ALA A 61 8.24 -21.61 13.07
CA ALA A 61 7.11 -21.46 13.99
C ALA A 61 7.03 -22.62 14.99
N SER A 62 7.51 -23.82 14.64
CA SER A 62 7.72 -24.92 15.59
C SER A 62 8.65 -24.54 16.75
N ALA A 63 9.71 -23.79 16.47
CA ALA A 63 10.66 -23.35 17.50
C ALA A 63 10.04 -22.37 18.51
N VAL A 64 9.06 -21.57 18.05
CA VAL A 64 8.23 -20.68 18.88
C VAL A 64 7.27 -21.50 19.74
N ALA A 65 6.56 -22.46 19.12
CA ALA A 65 5.59 -23.32 19.79
C ALA A 65 6.22 -24.18 20.90
N GLU A 66 7.38 -24.77 20.61
CA GLU A 66 8.14 -25.64 21.53
C GLU A 66 8.98 -24.85 22.54
N ARG A 67 9.10 -23.53 22.38
CA ARG A 67 10.01 -22.66 23.15
C ARG A 67 11.42 -23.22 23.21
N THR A 68 11.98 -23.53 22.04
CA THR A 68 13.36 -24.01 21.91
C THR A 68 14.35 -23.09 22.64
N PRO A 69 15.52 -23.57 23.09
CA PRO A 69 16.48 -22.74 23.83
C PRO A 69 16.84 -21.42 23.13
N ALA A 70 16.98 -21.44 21.79
CA ALA A 70 17.26 -20.25 21.01
C ALA A 70 16.11 -19.22 21.08
N PHE A 71 14.86 -19.67 20.96
CA PHE A 71 13.70 -18.79 21.09
C PHE A 71 13.51 -18.31 22.53
N ALA A 72 13.75 -19.16 23.53
CA ALA A 72 13.66 -18.79 24.94
C ALA A 72 14.68 -17.70 25.30
N ALA A 73 15.90 -17.75 24.76
CA ALA A 73 16.91 -16.70 24.91
C ALA A 73 16.44 -15.38 24.27
N PHE A 74 15.96 -15.43 23.04
CA PHE A 74 15.37 -14.25 22.37
C PHE A 74 14.22 -13.63 23.17
N LEU A 75 13.32 -14.46 23.71
CA LEU A 75 12.20 -14.00 24.53
C LEU A 75 12.63 -13.43 25.90
N ALA A 76 13.77 -13.87 26.44
CA ALA A 76 14.32 -13.33 27.68
C ALA A 76 14.93 -11.93 27.45
N GLU A 77 15.59 -11.73 26.30
CA GLU A 77 16.25 -10.47 25.95
C GLU A 77 15.27 -9.42 25.41
N HIS A 78 14.40 -9.81 24.47
CA HIS A 78 13.55 -8.88 23.71
C HIS A 78 12.06 -8.97 24.06
N GLY A 79 11.70 -9.70 25.13
CA GLY A 79 10.30 -10.05 25.42
C GLY A 79 9.37 -8.85 25.60
N ASP A 80 9.89 -7.71 26.04
CA ASP A 80 9.10 -6.51 26.32
C ASP A 80 9.19 -5.46 25.18
N GLU A 81 9.96 -5.75 24.12
CA GLU A 81 10.03 -4.92 22.92
C GLU A 81 8.80 -5.10 22.04
N LEU A 82 8.30 -4.01 21.44
CA LEU A 82 7.21 -4.07 20.48
C LEU A 82 7.63 -4.75 19.18
N CYS A 83 6.73 -5.58 18.66
CA CYS A 83 6.94 -6.26 17.40
C CYS A 83 5.69 -6.32 16.51
N ALA A 84 5.95 -6.59 15.24
CA ALA A 84 4.97 -7.12 14.31
C ALA A 84 5.33 -8.58 14.03
N LEU A 85 4.58 -9.52 14.61
CA LEU A 85 4.71 -10.94 14.31
C LEU A 85 4.05 -11.22 12.96
N ARG A 86 4.77 -11.90 12.08
CA ARG A 86 4.25 -12.41 10.81
C ARG A 86 4.50 -13.91 10.74
N LEU A 87 3.44 -14.66 10.48
CA LEU A 87 3.51 -16.09 10.21
C LEU A 87 3.46 -16.27 8.70
N ILE A 88 4.62 -16.60 8.13
CA ILE A 88 4.83 -16.75 6.70
C ILE A 88 4.71 -18.24 6.38
N PRO A 89 3.75 -18.64 5.55
CA PRO A 89 3.57 -20.06 5.25
C PRO A 89 4.69 -20.58 4.36
N LEU A 90 5.07 -21.84 4.56
CA LEU A 90 5.98 -22.59 3.69
C LEU A 90 5.24 -23.12 2.46
N ASP A 91 3.95 -23.43 2.60
CA ASP A 91 3.04 -23.76 1.51
C ASP A 91 2.25 -22.49 1.08
N PRO A 92 2.39 -22.01 -0.17
CA PRO A 92 1.66 -20.85 -0.67
C PRO A 92 0.12 -20.97 -0.61
N ALA A 93 -0.44 -22.19 -0.49
CA ALA A 93 -1.88 -22.41 -0.34
C ALA A 93 -2.41 -22.02 1.05
N LEU A 94 -1.52 -21.85 2.04
CA LEU A 94 -1.89 -21.45 3.39
C LEU A 94 -1.92 -19.92 3.55
N PRO A 95 -2.76 -19.38 4.45
CA PRO A 95 -2.87 -17.95 4.65
C PRO A 95 -1.65 -17.40 5.40
N LYS A 96 -1.17 -16.22 4.97
CA LYS A 96 -0.21 -15.44 5.76
C LYS A 96 -0.93 -14.72 6.89
N LEU A 97 -0.47 -14.93 8.13
CA LEU A 97 -1.07 -14.32 9.32
C LEU A 97 -0.16 -13.26 9.90
N ARG A 98 -0.73 -12.26 10.57
CA ARG A 98 0.04 -11.17 11.17
C ARG A 98 -0.66 -10.54 12.37
N MET A 99 0.14 -10.11 13.34
CA MET A 99 -0.28 -9.29 14.47
C MET A 99 0.75 -8.19 14.72
N ARG A 100 0.31 -7.02 15.18
CA ARG A 100 1.17 -5.83 15.37
C ARG A 100 0.77 -5.09 16.64
N GLY A 101 1.70 -4.31 17.19
CA GLY A 101 1.43 -3.44 18.34
C GLY A 101 1.38 -4.17 19.68
N TYR A 102 1.94 -5.39 19.73
CA TYR A 102 2.15 -6.14 20.97
C TYR A 102 3.65 -6.34 21.19
N THR A 103 4.03 -6.52 22.45
CA THR A 103 5.39 -6.95 22.76
C THR A 103 5.65 -8.36 22.24
N VAL A 104 6.92 -8.74 22.06
CA VAL A 104 7.31 -10.11 21.67
C VAL A 104 6.67 -11.16 22.59
N ARG A 105 6.57 -10.88 23.90
CA ARG A 105 5.88 -11.75 24.85
C ARG A 105 4.36 -11.68 24.71
N GLY A 106 3.81 -10.47 24.54
CA GLY A 106 2.37 -10.24 24.43
C GLY A 106 1.73 -10.91 23.21
N VAL A 107 2.46 -11.00 22.10
CA VAL A 107 1.94 -11.58 20.84
C VAL A 107 1.86 -13.11 20.86
N LEU A 108 2.49 -13.78 21.84
CA LEU A 108 2.49 -15.25 21.92
C LEU A 108 1.11 -15.84 22.25
N ALA A 109 0.26 -15.10 22.97
CA ALA A 109 -1.12 -15.50 23.18
C ALA A 109 -1.87 -15.60 21.84
N TRP A 110 -1.75 -14.56 21.01
CA TRP A 110 -2.32 -14.53 19.67
C TRP A 110 -1.77 -15.65 18.77
N PHE A 111 -0.46 -15.95 18.84
CA PHE A 111 0.15 -17.05 18.09
C PHE A 111 -0.56 -18.39 18.38
N VAL A 112 -0.84 -18.69 19.65
CA VAL A 112 -1.54 -19.92 20.06
C VAL A 112 -3.00 -19.92 19.59
N GLU A 113 -3.67 -18.77 19.63
CA GLU A 113 -5.07 -18.63 19.17
C GLU A 113 -5.26 -18.93 17.69
N GLN A 114 -4.20 -18.84 16.86
CA GLN A 114 -4.32 -19.10 15.42
C GLN A 114 -4.54 -20.57 15.08
N GLN A 115 -4.25 -21.50 16.01
CA GLN A 115 -4.45 -22.95 15.82
C GLN A 115 -3.84 -23.50 14.52
N ILE A 116 -2.72 -22.90 14.07
CA ILE A 116 -1.98 -23.35 12.89
C ILE A 116 -1.18 -24.62 13.18
N ASP A 117 -0.81 -25.36 12.13
CA ASP A 117 0.31 -26.31 12.18
C ASP A 117 1.64 -25.55 12.12
N PRO A 118 2.43 -25.45 13.21
CA PRO A 118 3.66 -24.65 13.23
C PRO A 118 4.76 -25.18 12.31
N SER A 119 4.69 -26.44 11.86
CA SER A 119 5.65 -27.00 10.91
C SER A 119 5.55 -26.37 9.52
N GLN A 120 4.39 -25.77 9.21
CA GLN A 120 4.09 -25.18 7.92
C GLN A 120 4.41 -23.67 7.85
N TYR A 121 5.02 -23.09 8.89
CA TYR A 121 5.24 -21.65 8.97
C TYR A 121 6.63 -21.26 9.47
N LYS A 122 7.09 -20.10 8.98
CA LYS A 122 8.16 -19.28 9.58
C LYS A 122 7.50 -18.19 10.42
N ALA A 123 8.16 -17.79 11.51
CA ALA A 123 7.75 -16.70 12.38
C ALA A 123 8.79 -15.57 12.30
N ASP A 124 8.38 -14.45 11.71
CA ASP A 124 9.18 -13.22 11.66
C ASP A 124 8.72 -12.27 12.76
N PHE A 125 9.61 -12.00 13.73
CA PHE A 125 9.44 -10.94 14.72
C PHE A 125 10.11 -9.68 14.20
N VAL A 126 9.31 -8.79 13.59
CA VAL A 126 9.80 -7.54 13.01
C VAL A 126 9.74 -6.46 14.09
N PRO A 127 10.82 -5.71 14.35
CA PRO A 127 10.78 -4.58 15.28
C PRO A 127 9.68 -3.57 14.89
N HIS A 128 9.02 -2.97 15.88
CA HIS A 128 7.91 -2.05 15.64
C HIS A 128 8.07 -0.77 16.44
N ALA A 129 8.12 0.38 15.75
CA ALA A 129 8.13 1.69 16.41
C ALA A 129 6.72 2.06 16.90
N GLU A 130 6.66 2.75 18.05
CA GLU A 130 5.42 3.40 18.52
C GLU A 130 5.08 4.63 17.69
N HIS A 131 6.10 5.36 17.26
CA HIS A 131 5.96 6.65 16.60
C HIS A 131 6.77 6.70 15.29
N TYR A 132 6.05 6.89 14.18
CA TYR A 132 6.65 7.09 12.87
C TYR A 132 6.68 8.57 12.51
N LEU A 133 7.86 9.04 12.11
CA LEU A 133 8.11 10.39 11.62
C LEU A 133 7.53 10.58 10.22
N TRP A 134 7.85 9.64 9.32
CA TRP A 134 7.42 9.65 7.93
C TRP A 134 7.03 8.26 7.47
N SER A 135 6.02 8.18 6.63
CA SER A 135 5.75 7.03 5.80
C SER A 135 5.70 7.49 4.35
N THR A 136 6.23 6.67 3.44
CA THR A 136 6.23 6.98 2.00
C THR A 136 5.87 5.74 1.19
N ILE A 137 4.99 5.91 0.21
CA ILE A 137 4.75 4.93 -0.86
C ILE A 137 5.08 5.61 -2.18
N PHE A 138 5.84 4.95 -3.03
CA PHE A 138 6.25 5.52 -4.31
C PHE A 138 6.61 4.48 -5.34
N VAL A 139 6.65 4.91 -6.60
CA VAL A 139 7.01 4.10 -7.75
C VAL A 139 8.23 4.72 -8.42
N VAL A 140 9.13 3.87 -8.91
CA VAL A 140 10.21 4.22 -9.83
C VAL A 140 9.97 3.49 -11.15
N ASN A 141 9.81 4.24 -12.24
CA ASN A 141 9.64 3.71 -13.59
C ASN A 141 10.46 4.50 -14.64
N GLU A 142 10.23 4.27 -15.93
CA GLU A 142 10.97 4.97 -16.98
C GLU A 142 10.67 6.49 -17.06
N HIS A 143 9.50 6.92 -16.56
CA HIS A 143 9.03 8.29 -16.61
C HIS A 143 9.44 9.14 -15.39
N GLY A 144 9.87 8.50 -14.32
CA GLY A 144 10.31 9.20 -13.11
C GLY A 144 10.09 8.40 -11.83
N ILE A 145 10.23 9.11 -10.72
CA ILE A 145 9.88 8.67 -9.38
C ILE A 145 8.69 9.51 -8.92
N PHE A 146 7.63 8.88 -8.43
CA PHE A 146 6.48 9.61 -7.91
C PHE A 146 5.80 8.86 -6.79
N GLY A 147 5.17 9.60 -5.88
CA GLY A 147 4.51 8.97 -4.76
C GLY A 147 3.90 9.94 -3.77
N GLU A 148 3.67 9.41 -2.58
CA GLU A 148 2.92 10.04 -1.50
C GLU A 148 3.70 9.89 -0.19
N ILE A 149 3.88 10.99 0.52
CA ILE A 149 4.52 11.04 1.84
C ILE A 149 3.57 11.66 2.86
N ILE A 150 3.52 11.10 4.07
CA ILE A 150 2.71 11.62 5.17
C ILE A 150 3.49 11.54 6.50
N PRO A 151 3.34 12.53 7.40
CA PRO A 151 3.80 12.34 8.77
C PRO A 151 2.87 11.35 9.47
N GLY A 152 3.44 10.31 10.07
CA GLY A 152 2.70 9.25 10.77
C GLY A 152 2.81 7.88 10.11
N THR A 153 1.74 7.09 10.24
CA THR A 153 1.78 5.64 10.00
C THR A 153 1.52 5.24 8.55
N HIS A 154 2.17 4.17 8.13
CA HIS A 154 2.05 3.61 6.78
C HIS A 154 0.62 3.20 6.38
N ALA A 155 -0.22 2.81 7.35
CA ALA A 155 -1.61 2.46 7.11
C ALA A 155 -2.41 3.62 6.50
N GLN A 156 -2.04 4.87 6.79
CA GLN A 156 -2.70 6.05 6.26
C GLN A 156 -2.53 6.17 4.74
N LEU A 157 -1.36 5.75 4.22
CA LEU A 157 -1.07 5.77 2.78
C LEU A 157 -1.70 4.59 2.03
N THR A 158 -1.63 3.37 2.58
CA THR A 158 -2.19 2.19 1.89
C THR A 158 -3.73 2.20 1.86
N GLN A 159 -4.34 2.63 2.96
CA GLN A 159 -5.79 2.60 3.15
C GLN A 159 -6.47 3.92 2.74
N GLY A 160 -5.71 5.02 2.71
CA GLY A 160 -6.24 6.35 2.41
C GLY A 160 -6.87 7.05 3.63
N PHE A 161 -6.61 6.59 4.85
CA PHE A 161 -7.13 7.21 6.07
C PHE A 161 -6.24 8.36 6.54
N HIS A 162 -6.71 9.60 6.47
CA HIS A 162 -6.04 10.74 7.09
C HIS A 162 -7.06 11.68 7.76
N ALA A 163 -6.87 11.95 9.05
CA ALA A 163 -7.74 12.83 9.83
C ALA A 163 -7.46 14.34 9.62
N GLY A 164 -6.28 14.67 9.06
CA GLY A 164 -5.80 16.04 8.82
C GLY A 164 -5.52 16.33 7.35
N ALA A 165 -4.50 17.13 7.08
CA ALA A 165 -4.00 17.33 5.72
C ALA A 165 -3.63 15.96 5.10
N GLY A 166 -4.13 15.68 3.90
CA GLY A 166 -3.84 14.44 3.18
C GLY A 166 -2.35 14.31 2.86
N PRO A 167 -1.93 13.16 2.29
CA PRO A 167 -0.54 12.96 1.92
C PRO A 167 -0.05 14.05 0.96
N THR A 168 1.23 14.39 1.08
CA THR A 168 1.91 15.24 0.10
C THR A 168 2.32 14.39 -1.08
N VAL A 169 1.89 14.79 -2.27
CA VAL A 169 2.27 14.14 -3.52
C VAL A 169 3.55 14.76 -4.05
N PHE A 170 4.48 13.93 -4.50
CA PHE A 170 5.76 14.35 -5.08
C PHE A 170 6.04 13.62 -6.39
N SER A 171 6.85 14.23 -7.24
CA SER A 171 7.56 13.52 -8.31
C SER A 171 8.96 14.08 -8.56
N PHE A 172 9.78 13.28 -9.20
CA PHE A 172 11.16 13.54 -9.58
C PHE A 172 11.42 12.88 -10.94
N ASP A 173 11.81 13.66 -11.94
CA ASP A 173 12.02 13.17 -13.32
C ASP A 173 13.49 12.81 -13.61
N PHE A 174 14.23 12.41 -12.56
CA PHE A 174 15.67 12.16 -12.58
C PHE A 174 16.55 13.41 -12.72
N GLN A 175 15.95 14.60 -12.86
CA GLN A 175 16.66 15.87 -12.92
C GLN A 175 16.11 16.85 -11.89
N ASP A 176 14.80 17.08 -11.93
CA ASP A 176 14.12 18.09 -11.14
C ASP A 176 13.01 17.50 -10.26
N TRP A 177 12.94 18.00 -9.03
CA TRP A 177 11.86 17.69 -8.10
C TRP A 177 10.64 18.55 -8.42
N LYS A 178 9.53 17.91 -8.79
CA LYS A 178 8.22 18.54 -8.95
C LYS A 178 7.40 18.23 -7.71
N THR A 179 7.12 19.27 -6.92
CA THR A 179 6.40 19.13 -5.66
C THR A 179 5.36 20.23 -5.52
N ARG A 180 4.22 19.92 -4.91
CA ARG A 180 3.26 20.94 -4.46
C ARG A 180 3.43 21.13 -2.97
N ASN A 181 3.96 22.28 -2.54
CA ASN A 181 4.03 22.69 -1.13
C ASN A 181 4.56 21.60 -0.17
N ILE A 182 5.71 21.00 -0.49
CA ILE A 182 6.34 20.03 0.40
C ILE A 182 7.11 20.75 1.52
N ALA A 183 6.96 20.27 2.76
CA ALA A 183 7.75 20.75 3.88
C ALA A 183 9.26 20.46 3.65
N PRO A 184 10.19 21.34 4.06
CA PRO A 184 11.63 21.12 3.87
C PRO A 184 12.13 19.77 4.43
N GLU A 185 11.61 19.35 5.57
CA GLU A 185 11.95 18.09 6.25
C GLU A 185 11.48 16.88 5.44
N ALA A 186 10.25 16.94 4.91
CA ALA A 186 9.72 15.92 4.01
C ALA A 186 10.55 15.83 2.72
N ARG A 187 10.96 16.98 2.17
CA ARG A 187 11.82 17.01 0.98
C ARG A 187 13.19 16.39 1.24
N ALA A 188 13.83 16.73 2.36
CA ALA A 188 15.12 16.14 2.74
C ALA A 188 15.01 14.62 2.91
N HIS A 189 13.92 14.15 3.53
CA HIS A 189 13.64 12.73 3.68
C HIS A 189 13.46 12.01 2.33
N LEU A 190 12.70 12.60 1.40
CA LEU A 190 12.54 12.04 0.06
C LEU A 190 13.84 11.98 -0.73
N VAL A 191 14.71 12.98 -0.59
CA VAL A 191 16.04 12.97 -1.22
C VAL A 191 16.90 11.82 -0.70
N ASP A 192 16.88 11.55 0.62
CA ASP A 192 17.59 10.40 1.20
C ASP A 192 17.03 9.07 0.66
N ILE A 193 15.70 8.89 0.68
CA ILE A 193 15.05 7.68 0.14
C ILE A 193 15.41 7.44 -1.32
N VAL A 194 15.26 8.45 -2.17
CA VAL A 194 15.56 8.34 -3.60
C VAL A 194 17.05 8.10 -3.84
N GLY A 195 17.92 8.76 -3.07
CA GLY A 195 19.36 8.54 -3.13
C GLY A 195 19.77 7.09 -2.82
N ARG A 196 19.06 6.41 -1.92
CA ARG A 196 19.32 5.00 -1.57
C ARG A 196 19.02 4.02 -2.70
N LEU A 197 18.22 4.44 -3.69
CA LEU A 197 17.87 3.64 -4.86
C LEU A 197 18.74 3.94 -6.08
N HIS A 198 19.61 4.96 -6.02
CA HIS A 198 20.56 5.26 -7.08
C HIS A 198 21.74 4.27 -7.03
N VAL A 199 21.91 3.49 -8.08
CA VAL A 199 22.94 2.44 -8.16
C VAL A 199 23.86 2.72 -9.35
N PRO A 200 24.87 3.59 -9.21
CA PRO A 200 25.72 4.01 -10.34
C PRO A 200 26.69 2.92 -10.82
N ASP A 201 27.05 1.94 -9.99
CA ASP A 201 27.92 0.84 -10.41
C ASP A 201 27.15 -0.18 -11.28
N VAL A 202 27.50 -0.24 -12.56
CA VAL A 202 26.89 -1.16 -13.54
C VAL A 202 26.99 -2.63 -13.14
N ARG A 203 28.05 -3.05 -12.43
CA ARG A 203 28.23 -4.44 -11.99
C ARG A 203 27.25 -4.80 -10.89
N ILE A 204 26.97 -3.86 -9.99
CA ILE A 204 25.95 -4.04 -8.95
C ILE A 204 24.57 -4.11 -9.59
N ARG A 205 24.27 -3.24 -10.57
CA ARG A 205 23.00 -3.31 -11.33
C ARG A 205 22.83 -4.65 -12.05
N GLN A 206 23.86 -5.15 -12.72
CA GLN A 206 23.84 -6.47 -13.36
C GLN A 206 23.56 -7.58 -12.35
N ARG A 207 24.23 -7.56 -11.19
CA ARG A 207 23.99 -8.53 -10.12
C ARG A 207 22.55 -8.47 -9.60
N ILE A 208 22.00 -7.27 -9.38
CA ILE A 208 20.59 -7.11 -8.96
C ILE A 208 19.63 -7.62 -10.03
N ALA A 209 19.90 -7.36 -11.32
CA ALA A 209 19.09 -7.87 -12.42
C ALA A 209 19.11 -9.41 -12.50
N GLU A 210 20.29 -10.03 -12.34
CA GLU A 210 20.44 -11.49 -12.42
C GLU A 210 19.83 -12.22 -11.21
N THR A 211 20.06 -11.70 -10.00
CA THR A 211 19.69 -12.40 -8.76
C THR A 211 18.30 -12.03 -8.27
N LEU A 212 17.89 -10.78 -8.46
CA LEU A 212 16.64 -10.23 -7.94
C LEU A 212 15.70 -9.77 -9.05
N ARG A 213 16.01 -10.02 -10.34
CA ARG A 213 15.20 -9.57 -11.48
C ARG A 213 14.83 -8.08 -11.38
N GLY A 214 15.73 -7.27 -10.82
CA GLY A 214 15.54 -5.83 -10.71
C GLY A 214 15.81 -5.15 -12.04
N THR A 215 15.00 -4.14 -12.36
CA THR A 215 15.17 -3.28 -13.53
C THR A 215 15.62 -1.89 -13.09
N PHE A 216 16.16 -1.09 -14.02
CA PHE A 216 16.69 0.22 -13.70
C PHE A 216 16.28 1.25 -14.75
N SER A 217 16.00 2.47 -14.28
CA SER A 217 15.77 3.67 -15.10
C SER A 217 16.70 4.76 -14.60
N HIS A 218 17.51 5.34 -15.48
CA HIS A 218 18.48 6.38 -15.10
C HIS A 218 19.36 5.98 -13.89
N GLU A 219 19.75 4.70 -13.83
CA GLU A 219 20.50 4.09 -12.73
C GLU A 219 19.75 3.95 -11.39
N TYR A 220 18.48 4.32 -11.32
CA TYR A 220 17.61 4.07 -10.17
C TYR A 220 16.92 2.72 -10.27
N LEU A 221 16.86 1.99 -9.15
CA LEU A 221 16.15 0.72 -9.07
C LEU A 221 14.64 0.93 -9.27
N CYS A 222 14.08 0.30 -10.29
CA CYS A 222 12.65 0.37 -10.59
C CYS A 222 11.81 -0.51 -9.65
N GLY A 223 10.54 -0.14 -9.48
CA GLY A 223 9.57 -0.90 -8.71
C GLY A 223 8.61 -0.04 -7.91
N TYR A 224 7.73 -0.70 -7.17
CA TYR A 224 6.90 -0.10 -6.14
C TYR A 224 7.60 -0.27 -4.78
N PHE A 225 7.67 0.81 -4.01
CA PHE A 225 8.39 0.86 -2.74
C PHE A 225 7.51 1.40 -1.62
N GLU A 226 7.69 0.83 -0.44
CA GLU A 226 7.09 1.31 0.81
C GLU A 226 8.20 1.55 1.82
N THR A 227 8.16 2.70 2.49
CA THR A 227 9.13 3.06 3.53
C THR A 227 8.44 3.62 4.76
N VAL A 228 9.11 3.46 5.90
CA VAL A 228 8.76 4.12 7.16
C VAL A 228 10.03 4.67 7.79
N ALA A 229 9.91 5.76 8.53
CA ALA A 229 10.97 6.33 9.32
C ALA A 229 10.49 6.58 10.75
N SER A 230 11.33 6.28 11.73
CA SER A 230 11.06 6.50 13.15
C SER A 230 12.30 7.03 13.85
N GLU A 231 12.15 7.59 15.05
CA GLU A 231 13.28 8.03 15.87
C GLU A 231 14.12 6.85 16.34
N ASP A 232 13.46 5.75 16.72
CA ASP A 232 14.11 4.56 17.29
C ASP A 232 14.98 3.81 16.26
N PHE A 233 14.53 3.78 14.99
CA PHE A 233 15.11 2.90 13.99
C PHE A 233 15.61 3.60 12.72
N GLY A 234 15.39 4.90 12.58
CA GLY A 234 15.69 5.63 11.35
C GLY A 234 14.80 5.19 10.18
N LEU A 235 15.34 5.26 8.96
CA LEU A 235 14.66 4.88 7.72
C LEU A 235 14.72 3.37 7.47
N TRP A 236 13.57 2.78 7.17
CA TRP A 236 13.46 1.42 6.64
C TRP A 236 12.63 1.37 5.36
N PHE A 237 13.14 0.62 4.40
CA PHE A 237 12.35 0.04 3.33
C PHE A 237 11.61 -1.17 3.88
N ILE A 238 10.29 -1.19 3.74
CA ILE A 238 9.41 -2.26 4.23
C ILE A 238 8.77 -3.06 3.09
N ASP A 239 8.87 -2.56 1.86
CA ASP A 239 8.51 -3.29 0.65
C ASP A 239 9.33 -2.82 -0.55
N TRP A 240 9.65 -3.78 -1.41
CA TRP A 240 10.04 -3.58 -2.81
C TRP A 240 9.33 -4.67 -3.63
N ASN A 241 8.36 -4.22 -4.42
CA ASN A 241 7.45 -5.07 -5.18
C ASN A 241 7.59 -4.78 -6.68
N ARG A 242 8.07 -5.79 -7.42
CA ARG A 242 8.32 -5.68 -8.86
C ARG A 242 7.02 -5.80 -9.66
N ILE A 243 6.12 -6.70 -9.26
CA ILE A 243 4.83 -6.93 -9.95
C ILE A 243 3.95 -5.69 -9.86
N LEU A 244 3.86 -5.08 -8.69
CA LEU A 244 3.16 -3.81 -8.52
C LEU A 244 3.87 -2.71 -9.30
N GLY A 245 5.21 -2.65 -9.26
CA GLY A 245 5.99 -1.73 -10.08
C GLY A 245 5.63 -1.78 -11.56
N ASP A 246 5.54 -3.00 -12.12
CA ASP A 246 5.18 -3.22 -13.52
C ASP A 246 3.76 -2.72 -13.85
N ALA A 247 2.82 -2.83 -12.91
CA ALA A 247 1.47 -2.29 -13.07
C ALA A 247 1.42 -0.75 -13.16
N TYR A 248 2.54 -0.08 -12.87
CA TYR A 248 2.69 1.38 -12.95
C TYR A 248 3.69 1.82 -14.03
N ASN A 249 4.22 0.93 -14.88
CA ASN A 249 5.24 1.30 -15.87
C ASN A 249 4.75 2.38 -16.84
N ASP A 250 3.50 2.30 -17.31
CA ASP A 250 2.91 3.27 -18.24
C ASP A 250 2.44 4.57 -17.58
N LEU A 251 2.54 4.69 -16.25
CA LEU A 251 2.00 5.83 -15.52
C LEU A 251 3.04 6.95 -15.41
N THR A 252 2.65 8.12 -15.89
CA THR A 252 3.33 9.38 -15.58
C THR A 252 2.50 10.16 -14.57
N LEU A 253 3.10 10.56 -13.44
CA LEU A 253 2.40 11.41 -12.49
C LEU A 253 2.37 12.85 -12.99
N LEU A 254 1.30 13.19 -13.70
CA LEU A 254 1.02 14.56 -14.13
C LEU A 254 0.35 15.32 -12.98
N PHE A 255 1.00 16.37 -12.48
CA PHE A 255 0.29 17.36 -11.66
C PHE A 255 -0.68 18.10 -12.58
N PRO A 256 -1.99 18.13 -12.31
CA PRO A 256 -2.88 18.95 -13.13
C PRO A 256 -2.39 20.40 -13.10
N GLU A 257 -2.32 21.09 -14.24
CA GLU A 257 -2.19 22.54 -14.22
C GLU A 257 -3.39 23.16 -13.46
N ARG A 258 -3.26 24.42 -13.03
CA ARG A 258 -4.22 25.17 -12.20
C ARG A 258 -5.68 24.74 -12.42
N ALA A 259 -6.44 24.67 -11.32
CA ALA A 259 -7.86 24.36 -11.33
C ALA A 259 -8.61 25.16 -12.40
N VAL A 260 -8.96 24.49 -13.50
CA VAL A 260 -9.95 25.01 -14.45
C VAL A 260 -11.31 24.87 -13.76
N GLU A 261 -12.10 25.94 -13.72
CA GLU A 261 -13.49 25.86 -13.27
C GLU A 261 -14.21 24.80 -14.11
N THR A 262 -14.75 23.79 -13.44
CA THR A 262 -15.46 22.67 -14.08
C THR A 262 -16.79 22.48 -13.40
N ASP A 263 -17.80 22.17 -14.20
CA ASP A 263 -19.10 21.70 -13.72
C ASP A 263 -18.96 20.24 -13.24
N GLY A 264 -18.53 20.05 -11.98
CA GLY A 264 -18.33 18.73 -11.40
C GLY A 264 -17.41 18.68 -10.18
N VAL A 265 -17.41 17.53 -9.49
CA VAL A 265 -16.51 17.22 -8.38
C VAL A 265 -15.18 16.71 -8.95
N ARG A 266 -14.07 17.29 -8.50
CA ARG A 266 -12.72 16.89 -8.92
C ARG A 266 -12.07 15.92 -7.93
N GLY A 267 -11.24 15.03 -8.46
CA GLY A 267 -10.34 14.16 -7.70
C GLY A 267 -9.06 13.87 -8.48
N MET A 268 -8.25 12.93 -7.95
CA MET A 268 -7.10 12.38 -8.66
C MET A 268 -7.52 11.21 -9.52
N VAL A 269 -6.84 11.02 -10.66
CA VAL A 269 -7.03 9.85 -11.51
C VAL A 269 -6.38 8.65 -10.83
N GLY A 270 -7.22 7.73 -10.32
CA GLY A 270 -6.77 6.45 -9.81
C GLY A 270 -6.55 5.46 -10.95
N SER A 271 -7.48 5.39 -11.89
CA SER A 271 -7.43 4.49 -13.06
C SER A 271 -8.14 5.17 -14.22
N SER A 272 -7.49 5.27 -15.37
CA SER A 272 -7.97 6.06 -16.50
C SER A 272 -9.22 5.45 -17.18
N GLY A 273 -9.95 6.29 -17.89
CA GLY A 273 -11.11 5.91 -18.70
C GLY A 273 -12.37 6.71 -18.33
N VAL A 274 -13.45 6.47 -19.05
CA VAL A 274 -14.71 7.19 -18.87
C VAL A 274 -15.85 6.19 -18.74
N ALA A 275 -16.76 6.43 -17.79
CA ALA A 275 -18.01 5.68 -17.70
C ALA A 275 -19.15 6.54 -17.17
N ALA A 276 -20.39 6.17 -17.50
CA ALA A 276 -21.59 6.79 -16.95
C ALA A 276 -22.57 5.72 -16.47
N GLY A 277 -23.31 6.02 -15.40
CA GLY A 277 -24.26 5.10 -14.80
C GLY A 277 -24.93 5.67 -13.56
N ILE A 278 -25.77 4.86 -12.93
CA ILE A 278 -26.48 5.25 -11.71
C ILE A 278 -25.52 5.24 -10.53
N ALA A 279 -25.44 6.35 -9.81
CA ALA A 279 -24.67 6.49 -8.59
C ALA A 279 -25.24 5.58 -7.50
N ARG A 280 -24.36 4.74 -6.94
CA ARG A 280 -24.59 3.96 -5.72
C ARG A 280 -23.72 4.51 -4.62
N VAL A 281 -24.31 5.33 -3.77
CA VAL A 281 -23.59 6.03 -2.71
C VAL A 281 -23.57 5.16 -1.45
N VAL A 282 -22.38 4.65 -1.10
CA VAL A 282 -22.16 3.83 0.10
C VAL A 282 -21.64 4.69 1.23
N SER A 283 -22.51 4.92 2.23
CA SER A 283 -22.18 5.66 3.45
C SER A 283 -22.58 4.86 4.70
N GLY A 284 -21.66 4.68 5.65
CA GLY A 284 -22.02 4.26 7.01
C GLY A 284 -22.08 2.76 7.31
N GLY A 285 -21.29 1.91 6.63
CA GLY A 285 -21.21 0.47 6.96
C GLY A 285 -22.36 -0.37 6.42
N ASP A 286 -23.47 0.24 6.03
CA ASP A 286 -24.52 -0.42 5.26
C ASP A 286 -24.08 -0.58 3.80
N ILE A 287 -23.81 -1.83 3.42
CA ILE A 287 -23.48 -2.23 2.06
C ILE A 287 -24.81 -2.29 1.29
N PRO A 288 -25.02 -1.49 0.23
CA PRO A 288 -26.23 -1.61 -0.57
C PRO A 288 -26.32 -3.02 -1.16
N ALA A 289 -27.48 -3.66 -0.99
CA ALA A 289 -27.70 -5.01 -1.49
C ALA A 289 -27.56 -5.10 -3.03
N ASP A 290 -27.79 -4.00 -3.76
CA ASP A 290 -28.05 -4.02 -5.20
C ASP A 290 -27.24 -2.96 -5.97
N ILE A 291 -25.92 -3.11 -6.06
CA ILE A 291 -25.18 -2.52 -7.18
C ILE A 291 -25.36 -3.39 -8.42
N ASN A 292 -25.81 -2.79 -9.51
CA ASN A 292 -25.96 -3.46 -10.79
C ASN A 292 -24.70 -3.32 -11.64
N ALA A 293 -24.55 -4.20 -12.63
CA ALA A 293 -23.54 -4.01 -13.65
C ALA A 293 -23.80 -2.68 -14.39
N GLY A 294 -22.80 -1.80 -14.45
CA GLY A 294 -22.93 -0.49 -15.07
C GLY A 294 -23.17 0.68 -14.10
N ASP A 295 -23.50 0.41 -12.83
CA ASP A 295 -23.65 1.45 -11.80
C ASP A 295 -22.28 2.08 -11.42
N ILE A 296 -22.30 3.29 -10.87
CA ILE A 296 -21.11 4.00 -10.39
C ILE A 296 -21.02 3.85 -8.88
N LEU A 297 -19.97 3.21 -8.38
CA LEU A 297 -19.74 3.09 -6.94
C LEU A 297 -19.16 4.40 -6.40
N ILE A 298 -19.89 5.09 -5.52
CA ILE A 298 -19.40 6.30 -4.84
C ILE A 298 -19.33 5.99 -3.35
N CYS A 299 -18.16 6.08 -2.74
CA CYS A 299 -18.00 5.77 -1.32
C CYS A 299 -16.98 6.69 -0.66
N ARG A 300 -16.97 6.75 0.67
CA ARG A 300 -15.96 7.56 1.36
C ARG A 300 -14.56 6.97 1.19
N MET A 301 -14.46 5.65 1.31
CA MET A 301 -13.25 4.84 1.21
C MET A 301 -13.65 3.41 0.88
N THR A 302 -12.83 2.69 0.12
CA THR A 302 -13.06 1.27 -0.15
C THR A 302 -12.63 0.40 1.03
N THR A 303 -13.42 -0.60 1.35
CA THR A 303 -13.03 -1.68 2.28
C THR A 303 -13.05 -3.02 1.55
N PRO A 304 -12.45 -4.09 2.11
CA PRO A 304 -12.48 -5.41 1.47
C PRO A 304 -13.89 -5.93 1.20
N GLU A 305 -14.87 -5.48 1.98
CA GLU A 305 -16.29 -5.79 1.83
C GLU A 305 -16.89 -5.19 0.55
N TYR A 306 -16.28 -4.14 -0.02
CA TYR A 306 -16.75 -3.48 -1.24
C TYR A 306 -16.18 -4.10 -2.53
N LEU A 307 -15.30 -5.09 -2.42
CA LEU A 307 -14.71 -5.77 -3.58
C LEU A 307 -15.76 -6.33 -4.57
N PRO A 308 -16.83 -7.03 -4.12
CA PRO A 308 -17.88 -7.47 -5.03
C PRO A 308 -18.58 -6.30 -5.74
N LEU A 309 -18.70 -5.15 -5.06
CA LEU A 309 -19.29 -3.95 -5.65
C LEU A 309 -18.36 -3.33 -6.71
N MET A 310 -17.07 -3.21 -6.39
CA MET A 310 -16.04 -2.70 -7.31
C MET A 310 -15.98 -3.52 -8.61
N LYS A 311 -16.14 -4.85 -8.52
CA LYS A 311 -16.19 -5.72 -9.72
C LYS A 311 -17.37 -5.40 -10.65
N LYS A 312 -18.55 -5.18 -10.06
CA LYS A 312 -19.79 -4.91 -10.81
C LYS A 312 -19.84 -3.48 -11.36
N ALA A 313 -19.30 -2.53 -10.62
CA ALA A 313 -19.35 -1.11 -10.98
C ALA A 313 -18.73 -0.83 -12.35
N ALA A 314 -19.29 0.16 -13.04
CA ALA A 314 -18.70 0.74 -14.24
C ALA A 314 -17.50 1.64 -13.90
N ALA A 315 -17.59 2.41 -12.81
CA ALA A 315 -16.50 3.23 -12.29
C ALA A 315 -16.57 3.34 -10.76
N ILE A 316 -15.45 3.76 -10.17
CA ILE A 316 -15.27 3.89 -8.72
C ILE A 316 -14.92 5.34 -8.39
N VAL A 317 -15.61 5.91 -7.41
CA VAL A 317 -15.35 7.26 -6.91
C VAL A 317 -15.16 7.22 -5.40
N THR A 318 -14.06 7.79 -4.90
CA THR A 318 -13.79 7.87 -3.46
C THR A 318 -13.58 9.31 -2.98
N ASP A 319 -14.04 9.61 -1.77
CA ASP A 319 -13.72 10.89 -1.10
C ASP A 319 -12.28 10.93 -0.60
N LEU A 320 -11.79 9.79 -0.11
CA LEU A 320 -10.46 9.64 0.47
C LEU A 320 -9.56 8.76 -0.39
N GLY A 321 -8.25 8.94 -0.21
CA GLY A 321 -7.22 8.12 -0.83
C GLY A 321 -6.35 8.86 -1.83
N GLY A 322 -5.38 8.11 -2.33
CA GLY A 322 -4.21 8.55 -3.08
C GLY A 322 -3.92 7.60 -4.23
N ILE A 323 -3.15 8.05 -5.22
CA ILE A 323 -2.92 7.27 -6.46
C ILE A 323 -2.28 5.91 -6.18
N LEU A 324 -1.62 5.74 -5.03
CA LEU A 324 -1.00 4.47 -4.62
C LEU A 324 -1.79 3.72 -3.53
N THR A 325 -3.02 4.14 -3.22
CA THR A 325 -3.90 3.41 -2.28
C THR A 325 -4.44 2.11 -2.88
N HIS A 326 -4.92 1.21 -2.00
CA HIS A 326 -5.63 -0.01 -2.38
C HIS A 326 -6.80 0.26 -3.35
N ALA A 327 -7.57 1.33 -3.16
CA ALA A 327 -8.68 1.68 -4.04
C ALA A 327 -8.22 1.88 -5.50
N ALA A 328 -7.13 2.62 -5.68
CA ALA A 328 -6.56 2.92 -6.98
C ALA A 328 -5.91 1.68 -7.63
N ILE A 329 -5.13 0.93 -6.84
CA ILE A 329 -4.49 -0.33 -7.28
C ILE A 329 -5.53 -1.31 -7.80
N ILE A 330 -6.58 -1.55 -7.02
CA ILE A 330 -7.61 -2.54 -7.36
C ILE A 330 -8.48 -2.07 -8.53
N ALA A 331 -8.77 -0.78 -8.65
CA ALA A 331 -9.49 -0.26 -9.80
C ALA A 331 -8.73 -0.46 -11.12
N ARG A 332 -7.40 -0.29 -11.12
CA ARG A 332 -6.56 -0.57 -12.29
C ARG A 332 -6.59 -2.04 -12.66
N GLU A 333 -6.47 -2.91 -11.66
CA GLU A 333 -6.51 -4.35 -11.90
C GLU A 333 -7.85 -4.80 -12.48
N LEU A 334 -8.95 -4.22 -11.99
CA LEU A 334 -10.28 -4.44 -12.54
C LEU A 334 -10.54 -3.73 -13.89
N LYS A 335 -9.58 -2.92 -14.36
CA LYS A 335 -9.69 -2.07 -15.56
C LYS A 335 -10.92 -1.18 -15.54
N LYS A 336 -11.19 -0.56 -14.38
CA LYS A 336 -12.34 0.34 -14.16
C LYS A 336 -11.84 1.78 -14.02
N PRO A 337 -12.51 2.77 -14.65
CA PRO A 337 -12.29 4.18 -14.37
C PRO A 337 -12.41 4.47 -12.87
N CYS A 338 -11.49 5.25 -12.33
CA CYS A 338 -11.46 5.55 -10.90
C CYS A 338 -11.01 6.98 -10.64
N VAL A 339 -11.84 7.73 -9.89
CA VAL A 339 -11.51 9.07 -9.40
C VAL A 339 -11.51 9.04 -7.88
N ILE A 340 -10.36 9.35 -7.29
CA ILE A 340 -10.11 9.21 -5.85
C ILE A 340 -9.82 10.54 -5.19
N GLY A 341 -9.95 10.61 -3.86
CA GLY A 341 -9.58 11.81 -3.12
C GLY A 341 -10.45 13.02 -3.47
N THR A 342 -11.71 12.80 -3.84
CA THR A 342 -12.66 13.86 -4.22
C THR A 342 -13.09 14.76 -3.06
N LYS A 343 -12.85 14.32 -1.82
CA LYS A 343 -13.18 14.98 -0.55
C LYS A 343 -14.67 15.17 -0.24
N ILE A 344 -15.52 15.27 -1.26
CA ILE A 344 -16.92 15.68 -1.13
C ILE A 344 -17.90 14.90 -2.04
N ALA A 345 -17.47 13.93 -2.87
CA ALA A 345 -18.37 13.24 -3.79
C ALA A 345 -19.56 12.59 -3.08
N THR A 346 -19.36 11.93 -1.92
CA THR A 346 -20.46 11.33 -1.15
C THR A 346 -21.46 12.33 -0.58
N LYS A 347 -21.10 13.62 -0.53
CA LYS A 347 -21.96 14.71 -0.07
C LYS A 347 -22.69 15.41 -1.21
N VAL A 348 -22.12 15.36 -2.42
CA VAL A 348 -22.64 16.04 -3.60
C VAL A 348 -23.61 15.12 -4.36
N PHE A 349 -23.23 13.87 -4.60
CA PHE A 349 -24.07 12.90 -5.31
C PHE A 349 -24.98 12.15 -4.35
N LYS A 350 -26.17 11.81 -4.83
CA LYS A 350 -27.16 11.00 -4.12
C LYS A 350 -27.33 9.65 -4.80
N ASP A 351 -27.73 8.64 -4.03
CA ASP A 351 -28.09 7.34 -4.61
C ASP A 351 -29.20 7.54 -5.67
N GLY A 352 -29.03 6.89 -6.82
CA GLY A 352 -29.96 7.03 -7.95
C GLY A 352 -29.61 8.13 -8.95
N ASP A 353 -28.66 9.02 -8.65
CA ASP A 353 -28.24 10.07 -9.59
C ASP A 353 -27.58 9.46 -10.84
N MET A 354 -27.91 9.95 -12.04
CA MET A 354 -27.12 9.62 -13.22
C MET A 354 -25.79 10.40 -13.18
N VAL A 355 -24.66 9.71 -13.23
CA VAL A 355 -23.33 10.30 -13.06
C VAL A 355 -22.40 9.86 -14.18
N GLU A 356 -21.60 10.78 -14.70
CA GLU A 356 -20.44 10.50 -15.55
C GLU A 356 -19.15 10.67 -14.74
N VAL A 357 -18.28 9.68 -14.84
CA VAL A 357 -16.92 9.68 -14.29
C VAL A 357 -15.96 9.78 -15.47
N ASP A 358 -15.35 10.95 -15.64
CA ASP A 358 -14.22 11.18 -16.54
C ASP A 358 -12.93 11.04 -15.73
N ALA A 359 -12.41 9.81 -15.67
CA ALA A 359 -11.15 9.51 -15.01
C ALA A 359 -9.94 9.74 -15.93
N GLU A 360 -10.10 10.33 -17.11
CA GLU A 360 -8.95 10.90 -17.86
C GLU A 360 -8.61 12.28 -17.31
N ARG A 361 -9.64 13.04 -16.91
CA ARG A 361 -9.51 14.41 -16.38
C ARG A 361 -9.68 14.51 -14.87
N GLY A 362 -10.08 13.43 -14.21
CA GLY A 362 -10.34 13.38 -12.76
C GLY A 362 -11.59 14.17 -12.36
N ILE A 363 -12.65 14.11 -13.17
CA ILE A 363 -13.90 14.86 -12.98
C ILE A 363 -15.07 13.89 -12.87
N VAL A 364 -15.95 14.15 -11.91
CA VAL A 364 -17.22 13.45 -11.73
C VAL A 364 -18.35 14.47 -11.83
N LYS A 365 -19.32 14.25 -12.73
CA LYS A 365 -20.43 15.18 -12.94
C LYS A 365 -21.78 14.47 -12.92
N LYS A 366 -22.80 15.16 -12.42
CA LYS A 366 -24.18 14.69 -12.51
C LYS A 366 -24.72 14.98 -13.90
N LEU A 367 -25.35 13.99 -14.52
CA LEU A 367 -26.03 14.15 -15.80
C LEU A 367 -27.49 14.59 -15.58
N PRO A 368 -28.10 15.31 -16.55
CA PRO A 368 -29.48 15.78 -16.47
C PRO A 368 -30.53 14.68 -16.26
#